data_AF-A0A838YD46-F1
#
_entry.id   AF-A0A838YD46-F1
#
_cell.length_a   1.000
_cell.length_b   1.000
_cell.length_c   1.000
_cell.angle_alpha   90.00
_cell.angle_beta   90.00
_cell.angle_gamma   90.00
#
_symmetry.space_group_name_H-M   'P 1'
#
loop_
_entity.id
_entity.type
_entity.pdbx_description
1 polymer ?
#
loop_
_entity_poly.entity_id
_entity_poly.type
_entity_poly.pdbx_seq_one_letter_code
_entity_poly.pdbx_strand_id
1 'polypeptide(L)'
;MLSHIRLTTALALGSVLSCSLPTQAHADSLWDSARNEVQHIWDNGTLDAYLPLNTYHMRWAYTQEKIAEFNENPWGFGLGRSLRDDKDNWHALYAMAFLDSHKKVEPIVGYAYTHPFARAGEWRAEIGYTAFITSRTDTLHSFPFPGVLPLVGISYGKFTINSTYIPGGKGNGNVLFTFAHYNF
;
A
#
# COMPACT_ATOMS: atom_id res chain seq x y z
N MET A 1 62.76 39.82 -51.21
CA MET A 1 63.78 40.06 -50.16
C MET A 1 63.04 40.49 -48.91
N LEU A 2 63.16 39.66 -47.87
CA LEU A 2 62.71 39.72 -46.47
C LEU A 2 61.85 40.89 -45.90
N SER A 3 60.88 40.44 -45.09
CA SER A 3 60.58 40.90 -43.71
C SER A 3 59.73 42.16 -43.50
N HIS A 4 58.44 41.94 -43.21
CA HIS A 4 57.69 42.79 -42.27
C HIS A 4 57.11 41.93 -41.14
N ILE A 5 57.70 42.12 -39.96
CA ILE A 5 57.22 41.66 -38.66
C ILE A 5 55.92 42.42 -38.33
N ARG A 6 54.84 41.71 -37.99
CA ARG A 6 53.64 42.32 -37.39
C ARG A 6 53.31 41.73 -36.03
N LEU A 7 53.25 42.68 -35.11
CA LEU A 7 52.78 42.71 -33.73
C LEU A 7 51.59 41.78 -33.40
N THR A 8 51.78 41.03 -32.32
CA THR A 8 50.84 40.66 -31.25
C THR A 8 49.39 41.17 -31.34
N THR A 9 48.44 40.24 -31.24
CA THR A 9 47.19 40.46 -30.51
C THR A 9 46.74 39.13 -29.91
N ALA A 10 46.88 38.98 -28.59
CA ALA A 10 46.34 37.85 -27.85
C ALA A 10 44.83 38.05 -27.68
N LEU A 11 44.03 37.19 -28.29
CA LEU A 11 42.58 37.17 -28.12
C LEU A 11 42.25 36.28 -26.91
N ALA A 12 42.02 36.90 -25.76
CA ALA A 12 41.49 36.21 -24.59
C ALA A 12 39.99 35.98 -24.79
N LEU A 13 39.59 34.77 -25.18
CA LEU A 13 38.19 34.34 -25.10
C LEU A 13 37.85 34.05 -23.63
N GLY A 14 37.24 35.01 -22.97
CA GLY A 14 36.54 34.80 -21.70
C GLY A 14 35.19 34.14 -21.97
N SER A 15 35.14 32.81 -21.95
CA SER A 15 33.89 32.06 -21.90
C SER A 15 33.32 32.15 -20.48
N VAL A 16 32.32 33.00 -20.27
CA VAL A 16 31.52 33.01 -19.05
C VAL A 16 30.61 31.78 -19.08
N LEU A 17 31.04 30.69 -18.44
CA LEU A 17 30.13 29.62 -18.06
C LEU A 17 29.15 30.20 -17.03
N SER A 18 27.98 30.61 -17.49
CA SER A 18 26.83 30.79 -16.61
C SER A 18 26.36 29.38 -16.23
N CYS A 19 26.92 28.85 -15.14
CA CYS A 19 26.41 27.66 -14.51
C CYS A 19 25.07 28.04 -13.88
N SER A 20 23.97 27.85 -14.61
CA SER A 20 22.64 27.87 -14.02
C SER A 20 22.62 26.78 -12.96
N LEU A 21 22.70 27.20 -11.69
CA LEU A 21 22.51 26.33 -10.54
C LEU A 21 21.20 25.58 -10.74
N PRO A 22 21.16 24.24 -10.56
CA PRO A 22 19.91 23.53 -10.60
C PRO A 22 18.99 24.18 -9.56
N THR A 23 17.81 24.60 -10.03
CA THR A 23 16.70 25.00 -9.18
C THR A 23 16.56 23.93 -8.10
N GLN A 24 16.61 24.36 -6.85
CA GLN A 24 16.52 23.50 -5.68
C GLN A 24 15.23 22.69 -5.80
N ALA A 25 15.33 21.45 -6.27
CA ALA A 25 14.22 20.51 -6.22
C ALA A 25 13.89 20.36 -4.73
N HIS A 26 12.77 20.92 -4.32
CA HIS A 26 12.27 20.76 -2.97
C HIS A 26 11.96 19.28 -2.84
N ALA A 27 12.85 18.51 -2.21
CA ALA A 27 12.55 17.13 -1.89
C ALA A 27 11.36 17.17 -0.94
N ASP A 28 10.20 16.70 -1.41
CA ASP A 28 9.00 16.63 -0.59
C ASP A 28 9.32 15.85 0.70
N SER A 29 8.81 16.34 1.83
CA SER A 29 8.92 15.58 3.07
C SER A 29 8.09 14.29 2.96
N LEU A 30 8.43 13.27 3.76
CA LEU A 30 7.62 12.03 3.81
C LEU A 30 6.15 12.30 4.10
N TRP A 31 5.87 13.35 4.87
CA TRP A 31 4.52 13.78 5.20
C TRP A 31 3.80 14.38 3.99
N ASP A 32 4.48 15.24 3.22
CA ASP A 32 3.91 15.82 2.01
C ASP A 32 3.66 14.74 0.96
N SER A 33 4.59 13.78 0.79
CA SER A 33 4.37 12.63 -0.09
C SER A 33 3.16 11.79 0.34
N ALA A 34 3.04 11.46 1.64
CA ALA A 34 1.91 10.68 2.15
C ALA A 34 0.57 11.42 1.99
N ARG A 35 0.55 12.74 2.27
CA ARG A 35 -0.64 13.57 2.06
C ARG A 35 -1.02 13.64 0.58
N ASN A 36 -0.06 13.89 -0.30
CA ASN A 36 -0.28 14.00 -1.73
C ASN A 36 -0.81 12.68 -2.30
N GLU A 37 -0.29 11.55 -1.83
CA GLU A 37 -0.76 10.21 -2.20
C GLU A 37 -2.23 9.99 -1.80
N VAL A 38 -2.57 10.27 -0.54
CA VAL A 38 -3.95 10.17 -0.03
C VAL A 38 -4.89 11.07 -0.84
N GLN A 39 -4.49 12.33 -1.08
CA GLN A 39 -5.28 13.28 -1.86
C GLN A 39 -5.46 12.81 -3.30
N HIS A 40 -4.40 12.28 -3.92
CA HIS A 40 -4.43 11.79 -5.29
C HIS A 40 -5.43 10.63 -5.46
N ILE A 41 -5.41 9.65 -4.55
CA ILE A 41 -6.37 8.54 -4.55
C ILE A 41 -7.79 9.05 -4.28
N TRP A 42 -7.95 9.97 -3.34
CA TRP A 42 -9.25 10.51 -3.00
C TRP A 42 -9.92 11.24 -4.17
N ASP A 43 -9.16 12.04 -4.91
CA ASP A 43 -9.69 12.84 -6.01
C ASP A 43 -9.87 12.01 -7.28
N ASN A 44 -8.92 11.12 -7.59
CA ASN A 44 -8.82 10.46 -8.90
C ASN A 44 -9.18 8.96 -8.88
N GLY A 45 -9.26 8.33 -7.71
CA GLY A 45 -9.55 6.90 -7.60
C GLY A 45 -11.00 6.54 -7.90
N THR A 46 -11.23 5.33 -8.39
CA THR A 46 -12.57 4.75 -8.60
C THR A 46 -13.05 4.03 -7.35
N LEU A 47 -14.36 3.79 -7.25
CA LEU A 47 -14.97 3.12 -6.10
C LEU A 47 -14.54 1.65 -6.03
N ASP A 48 -14.27 1.18 -4.81
CA ASP A 48 -14.10 -0.24 -4.51
C ASP A 48 -15.14 -0.72 -3.50
N ALA A 49 -15.56 -1.97 -3.66
CA ALA A 49 -16.23 -2.73 -2.62
C ALA A 49 -15.31 -3.85 -2.10
N TYR A 50 -15.29 -4.03 -0.78
CA TYR A 50 -14.48 -5.04 -0.10
C TYR A 50 -15.38 -6.05 0.60
N LEU A 51 -15.04 -7.32 0.46
CA LEU A 51 -15.74 -8.44 1.10
C LEU A 51 -14.74 -9.31 1.86
N PRO A 52 -14.69 -9.24 3.19
CA PRO A 52 -14.03 -10.23 4.03
C PRO A 52 -14.56 -11.64 3.74
N LEU A 53 -13.65 -12.60 3.55
CA LEU A 53 -14.01 -13.96 3.14
C LEU A 53 -13.70 -14.99 4.22
N ASN A 54 -12.48 -14.97 4.75
CA ASN A 54 -12.00 -16.02 5.65
C ASN A 54 -10.86 -15.53 6.54
N THR A 55 -10.82 -16.04 7.76
CA THR A 55 -9.72 -15.90 8.71
C THR A 55 -9.20 -17.29 9.04
N TYR A 56 -7.92 -17.56 8.77
CA TYR A 56 -7.31 -18.86 9.06
C TYR A 56 -6.27 -18.74 10.17
N HIS A 57 -6.54 -19.38 11.31
CA HIS A 57 -5.58 -19.48 12.41
C HIS A 57 -4.58 -20.59 12.12
N MET A 58 -3.29 -20.27 12.08
CA MET A 58 -2.27 -21.25 11.74
C MET A 58 -2.27 -22.43 12.73
N ARG A 59 -2.50 -23.65 12.23
CA ARG A 59 -2.67 -24.85 13.07
C ARG A 59 -1.43 -25.23 13.89
N TRP A 60 -0.26 -24.71 13.54
CA TRP A 60 0.97 -24.86 14.33
C TRP A 60 1.04 -23.92 15.54
N ALA A 61 0.24 -22.85 15.57
CA ALA A 61 0.24 -21.84 16.62
C ALA A 61 -0.89 -22.01 17.65
N TYR A 62 -1.89 -22.86 17.37
CA TYR A 62 -3.10 -23.06 18.19
C TYR A 62 -3.44 -24.53 18.36
N THR A 63 -4.06 -24.89 19.50
CA THR A 63 -4.67 -26.21 19.67
C THR A 63 -6.02 -26.27 18.95
N GLN A 64 -6.50 -27.48 18.65
CA GLN A 64 -7.80 -27.66 17.97
C GLN A 64 -8.97 -27.13 18.81
N GLU A 65 -8.90 -27.31 20.13
CA GLU A 65 -9.90 -26.82 21.08
C GLU A 65 -9.98 -25.29 21.02
N LYS A 66 -8.83 -24.62 20.95
CA LYS A 66 -8.78 -23.16 20.88
C LYS A 66 -9.31 -22.62 19.55
N ILE A 67 -9.00 -23.29 18.44
CA ILE A 67 -9.52 -22.91 17.11
C ILE A 67 -11.04 -23.06 17.06
N ALA A 68 -11.59 -24.10 17.69
CA ALA A 68 -13.04 -24.33 17.72
C ALA A 68 -13.83 -23.22 18.44
N GLU A 69 -13.17 -22.43 19.29
CA GLU A 69 -13.76 -21.25 19.93
C GLU A 69 -13.81 -20.02 19.00
N PHE A 70 -13.00 -20.00 17.93
CA PHE A 70 -12.83 -18.82 17.09
C PHE A 70 -13.76 -18.80 15.88
N ASN A 71 -14.19 -17.60 15.52
CA ASN A 71 -14.86 -17.32 14.26
C ASN A 71 -13.81 -17.19 13.12
N GLU A 72 -13.81 -18.15 12.20
CA GLU A 72 -12.99 -18.11 10.97
C GLU A 72 -13.74 -17.49 9.77
N ASN A 73 -15.00 -17.07 9.97
CA ASN A 73 -15.83 -16.43 8.95
C ASN A 73 -16.04 -14.94 9.32
N PRO A 74 -15.12 -14.04 8.94
CA PRO A 74 -15.13 -12.64 9.36
C PRO A 74 -16.17 -11.84 8.57
N TRP A 75 -17.44 -12.23 8.59
CA TRP A 75 -18.48 -11.57 7.80
C TRP A 75 -18.49 -10.05 8.05
N GLY A 76 -18.53 -9.31 6.96
CA GLY A 76 -18.38 -7.86 6.99
C GLY A 76 -18.46 -7.28 5.60
N PHE A 77 -18.16 -5.99 5.51
CA PHE A 77 -18.15 -5.26 4.26
C PHE A 77 -17.25 -4.04 4.38
N GLY A 78 -16.79 -3.52 3.25
CA GLY A 78 -16.17 -2.21 3.21
C GLY A 78 -16.27 -1.54 1.86
N LEU A 79 -15.87 -0.28 1.86
CA LEU A 79 -15.80 0.57 0.69
C LEU A 79 -14.45 1.28 0.67
N GLY A 80 -14.04 1.72 -0.52
CA GLY A 80 -12.83 2.49 -0.66
C GLY A 80 -12.75 3.19 -1.99
N ARG A 81 -11.61 3.83 -2.21
CA ARG A 81 -11.21 4.35 -3.50
C ARG A 81 -9.83 3.83 -3.84
N SER A 82 -9.63 3.44 -5.10
CA SER A 82 -8.32 3.03 -5.57
C SER A 82 -8.04 3.50 -6.98
N LEU A 83 -6.77 3.47 -7.33
CA LEU A 83 -6.29 3.68 -8.68
C LEU A 83 -5.12 2.73 -8.95
N ARG A 84 -4.82 2.56 -10.23
CA ARG A 84 -3.55 1.99 -10.66
C ARG A 84 -2.68 3.06 -11.31
N ASP A 85 -1.41 3.09 -10.94
CA ASP A 85 -0.45 4.04 -11.49
C ASP A 85 0.08 3.58 -12.87
N ASP A 86 0.98 4.36 -13.47
CA ASP A 86 1.59 4.06 -14.78
C ASP A 86 2.42 2.75 -14.79
N LYS A 87 2.79 2.23 -13.61
CA LYS A 87 3.49 0.94 -13.44
C LYS A 87 2.52 -0.20 -13.12
N ASP A 88 1.21 0.10 -13.14
CA ASP A 88 0.10 -0.75 -12.75
C ASP A 88 0.26 -1.27 -11.31
N ASN A 89 0.94 -0.48 -10.45
CA ASN A 89 0.83 -0.61 -9.00
C ASN A 89 -0.57 -0.21 -8.57
N TRP A 90 -1.14 -0.92 -7.61
CA TRP A 90 -2.44 -0.60 -7.05
C TRP A 90 -2.26 0.18 -5.75
N HIS A 91 -3.01 1.27 -5.62
CA HIS A 91 -3.02 2.18 -4.49
C HIS A 91 -4.45 2.38 -4.04
N ALA A 92 -4.75 2.11 -2.76
CA ALA A 92 -6.12 2.14 -2.26
C ALA A 92 -6.24 2.78 -0.89
N LEU A 93 -7.30 3.54 -0.68
CA LEU A 93 -7.83 3.94 0.61
C LEU A 93 -9.09 3.13 0.87
N TYR A 94 -9.18 2.46 2.01
CA TYR A 94 -10.32 1.60 2.33
C TYR A 94 -10.80 1.81 3.76
N ALA A 95 -12.08 1.53 3.97
CA ALA A 95 -12.67 1.32 5.28
C ALA A 95 -13.52 0.05 5.25
N MET A 96 -13.30 -0.86 6.20
CA MET A 96 -14.08 -2.08 6.38
C MET A 96 -14.59 -2.18 7.82
N ALA A 97 -15.67 -2.92 8.01
CA ALA A 97 -16.08 -3.43 9.31
C ALA A 97 -16.43 -4.91 9.17
N PHE A 98 -15.90 -5.75 10.06
CA PHE A 98 -16.10 -7.19 10.02
C PHE A 98 -16.14 -7.82 11.40
N LEU A 99 -16.62 -9.06 11.48
CA LEU A 99 -16.61 -9.83 12.73
C LEU A 99 -15.20 -10.36 13.04
N ASP A 100 -14.72 -10.07 14.25
CA ASP A 100 -13.48 -10.63 14.80
C ASP A 100 -13.63 -12.11 15.20
N SER A 101 -12.56 -12.67 15.76
CA SER A 101 -12.53 -14.07 16.26
C SER A 101 -13.57 -14.36 17.35
N HIS A 102 -14.08 -13.35 18.04
CA HIS A 102 -15.11 -13.43 19.08
C HIS A 102 -16.48 -12.94 18.62
N LYS A 103 -16.68 -12.79 17.30
CA LYS A 103 -17.92 -12.30 16.66
C LYS A 103 -18.32 -10.89 17.09
N LYS A 104 -17.34 -10.04 17.38
CA LYS A 104 -17.54 -8.62 17.65
C LYS A 104 -17.10 -7.80 16.45
N VAL A 105 -17.74 -6.66 16.23
CA VAL A 105 -17.41 -5.79 15.10
C VAL A 105 -16.04 -5.15 15.32
N GLU A 106 -15.14 -5.34 14.35
CA GLU A 106 -13.83 -4.72 14.24
C GLU A 106 -13.84 -3.76 13.03
N PRO A 107 -13.83 -2.44 13.25
CA PRO A 107 -13.64 -1.46 12.19
C PRO A 107 -12.15 -1.28 11.86
N ILE A 108 -11.84 -1.15 10.57
CA ILE A 108 -10.51 -0.86 10.05
C ILE A 108 -10.59 0.22 8.98
N VAL A 109 -9.64 1.15 8.98
CA VAL A 109 -9.43 2.12 7.90
C VAL A 109 -7.96 2.11 7.54
N GLY A 110 -7.62 2.14 6.26
CA GLY A 110 -6.23 2.04 5.86
C GLY A 110 -5.93 2.43 4.43
N TYR A 111 -4.63 2.43 4.18
CA TYR A 111 -4.01 2.49 2.87
C TYR A 111 -3.48 1.10 2.50
N ALA A 112 -3.64 0.71 1.24
CA ALA A 112 -3.04 -0.51 0.69
C ALA A 112 -2.26 -0.19 -0.59
N TYR A 113 -1.13 -0.87 -0.74
CA TYR A 113 -0.28 -0.82 -1.91
C TYR A 113 0.08 -2.23 -2.36
N THR A 114 -0.02 -2.51 -3.66
CA THR A 114 0.55 -3.74 -4.24
C THR A 114 1.22 -3.49 -5.58
N HIS A 115 2.37 -4.12 -5.78
CA HIS A 115 3.03 -4.23 -7.07
C HIS A 115 2.84 -5.64 -7.65
N PRO A 116 2.37 -5.77 -8.90
CA PRO A 116 2.30 -7.05 -9.61
C PRO A 116 3.67 -7.55 -10.05
N PHE A 117 4.07 -8.73 -9.55
CA PHE A 117 5.35 -9.37 -9.90
C PHE A 117 5.22 -10.39 -11.04
N ALA A 118 4.00 -10.81 -11.39
CA ALA A 118 3.73 -11.66 -12.55
C ALA A 118 2.40 -11.27 -13.20
N ARG A 119 2.32 -11.40 -14.53
CA ARG A 119 1.15 -11.06 -15.33
C ARG A 119 0.92 -12.04 -16.48
N ALA A 120 -0.35 -12.30 -16.79
CA ALA A 120 -0.77 -13.10 -17.95
C ALA A 120 -2.16 -12.65 -18.43
N GLY A 121 -2.21 -11.83 -19.48
CA GLY A 121 -3.46 -11.19 -19.91
C GLY A 121 -4.02 -10.30 -18.80
N GLU A 122 -5.28 -10.54 -18.40
CA GLU A 122 -5.92 -9.80 -17.30
C GLU A 122 -5.52 -10.30 -15.91
N TRP A 123 -4.78 -11.42 -15.83
CA TRP A 123 -4.29 -11.97 -14.57
C TRP A 123 -3.09 -11.21 -14.04
N ARG A 124 -3.09 -10.95 -12.73
CA ARG A 124 -1.95 -10.41 -11.98
C ARG A 124 -1.74 -11.21 -10.70
N ALA A 125 -0.48 -11.49 -10.38
CA ALA A 125 -0.07 -11.90 -9.04
C ALA A 125 0.74 -10.77 -8.40
N GLU A 126 0.36 -10.38 -7.19
CA GLU A 126 0.73 -9.09 -6.61
C GLU A 126 1.22 -9.26 -5.17
N ILE A 127 2.14 -8.38 -4.78
CA ILE A 127 2.69 -8.32 -3.42
C ILE A 127 2.84 -6.87 -2.99
N GLY A 128 2.66 -6.60 -1.71
CA GLY A 128 2.86 -5.28 -1.14
C GLY A 128 2.51 -5.26 0.35
N TYR A 129 1.83 -4.21 0.78
CA TYR A 129 1.53 -3.98 2.19
C TYR A 129 0.24 -3.19 2.37
N THR A 130 -0.27 -3.20 3.59
CA THR A 130 -1.29 -2.28 4.05
C THR A 130 -0.86 -1.62 5.36
N ALA A 131 -1.12 -0.32 5.48
CA ALA A 131 -0.96 0.45 6.70
C ALA A 131 -2.34 0.95 7.13
N PHE A 132 -2.73 0.70 8.38
CA PHE A 132 -4.11 0.92 8.81
C PHE A 132 -4.20 1.31 10.28
N ILE A 133 -5.38 1.78 10.66
CA ILE A 133 -5.83 1.93 12.04
C ILE A 133 -7.03 1.02 12.21
N THR A 134 -7.01 0.20 13.26
CA THR A 134 -8.13 -0.67 13.64
C THR A 134 -8.46 -0.48 15.12
N SER A 135 -9.63 -0.92 15.54
CA SER A 135 -10.00 -1.00 16.95
C SER A 135 -10.68 -2.33 17.24
N ARG A 136 -10.30 -2.95 18.36
CA ARG A 136 -10.92 -4.20 18.80
C ARG A 136 -11.39 -4.07 20.23
N THR A 137 -12.58 -4.60 20.50
CA THR A 137 -13.16 -4.54 21.86
C THR A 137 -12.36 -5.30 22.92
N ASP A 138 -11.59 -6.31 22.52
CA ASP A 138 -10.74 -7.13 23.39
C ASP A 138 -9.31 -6.58 23.54
N THR A 139 -8.97 -5.51 22.80
CA THR A 139 -7.61 -4.95 22.73
C THR A 139 -7.62 -3.48 23.16
N LEU A 140 -6.68 -3.08 24.03
CA LEU A 140 -6.48 -1.67 24.44
C LEU A 140 -7.77 -0.93 24.86
N HIS A 141 -8.76 -1.61 25.45
CA HIS A 141 -10.06 -1.03 25.79
C HIS A 141 -10.79 -0.36 24.60
N SER A 142 -10.66 -0.92 23.39
CA SER A 142 -11.20 -0.35 22.14
C SER A 142 -10.50 0.96 21.69
N PHE A 143 -9.34 1.29 22.25
CA PHE A 143 -8.54 2.41 21.74
C PHE A 143 -7.96 2.05 20.36
N PRO A 144 -8.16 2.90 19.33
CA PRO A 144 -7.62 2.64 18.00
C PRO A 144 -6.10 2.53 18.00
N PHE A 145 -5.56 1.55 17.28
CA PHE A 145 -4.12 1.33 17.17
C PHE A 145 -3.69 1.19 15.71
N PRO A 146 -2.48 1.67 15.35
CA PRO A 146 -1.95 1.54 14.01
C PRO A 146 -1.37 0.13 13.78
N GLY A 147 -1.37 -0.30 12.53
CA GLY A 147 -0.75 -1.54 12.09
C GLY A 147 -0.18 -1.41 10.68
N VAL A 148 0.84 -2.21 10.37
CA VAL A 148 1.34 -2.42 9.01
C VAL A 148 1.52 -3.91 8.80
N LEU A 149 0.93 -4.44 7.74
CA LEU A 149 0.96 -5.87 7.43
C LEU A 149 1.32 -6.12 5.96
N PRO A 150 1.96 -7.26 5.65
CA PRO A 150 2.19 -7.66 4.26
C PRO A 150 0.86 -7.97 3.57
N LEU A 151 0.81 -7.76 2.26
CA LEU A 151 -0.34 -8.06 1.43
C LEU A 151 0.11 -8.87 0.21
N VAL A 152 -0.61 -9.94 -0.09
CA VAL A 152 -0.49 -10.65 -1.37
C VAL A 152 -1.84 -10.66 -2.06
N GLY A 153 -1.86 -10.76 -3.38
CA GLY A 153 -3.09 -10.73 -4.16
C GLY A 153 -3.00 -11.50 -5.47
N ILE A 154 -4.16 -12.01 -5.90
CA ILE A 154 -4.37 -12.50 -7.26
C ILE A 154 -5.57 -11.75 -7.83
N SER A 155 -5.37 -11.17 -9.01
CA SER A 155 -6.34 -10.28 -9.66
C SER A 155 -6.69 -10.79 -11.05
N TYR A 156 -7.94 -10.63 -11.46
CA TYR A 156 -8.43 -10.83 -12.81
C TYR A 156 -9.32 -9.65 -13.20
N GLY A 157 -8.81 -8.80 -14.09
CA GLY A 157 -9.50 -7.56 -14.49
C GLY A 157 -9.72 -6.64 -13.28
N LYS A 158 -10.99 -6.45 -12.90
CA LYS A 158 -11.45 -5.58 -11.80
C LYS A 158 -11.64 -6.29 -10.46
N PHE A 159 -11.49 -7.62 -10.43
CA PHE A 159 -11.71 -8.43 -9.23
C PHE A 159 -10.38 -8.95 -8.69
N THR A 160 -10.22 -8.87 -7.38
CA THR A 160 -8.99 -9.31 -6.70
C THR A 160 -9.32 -10.04 -5.42
N ILE A 161 -8.58 -11.11 -5.15
CA ILE A 161 -8.53 -11.75 -3.84
C ILE A 161 -7.20 -11.40 -3.20
N ASN A 162 -7.25 -10.73 -2.05
CA ASN A 162 -6.09 -10.39 -1.25
C ASN A 162 -6.01 -11.24 0.02
N SER A 163 -4.80 -11.39 0.54
CA SER A 163 -4.59 -11.93 1.88
C SER A 163 -3.47 -11.22 2.60
N THR A 164 -3.67 -10.99 3.89
CA THR A 164 -2.68 -10.40 4.79
C THR A 164 -2.37 -11.33 5.93
N TYR A 165 -1.12 -11.32 6.39
CA TYR A 165 -0.66 -12.16 7.49
C TYR A 165 -0.43 -11.33 8.74
N ILE A 166 -1.17 -11.62 9.81
CA ILE A 166 -0.99 -11.03 11.13
C ILE A 166 0.04 -11.86 11.89
N PRO A 167 1.28 -11.37 12.12
CA PRO A 167 2.29 -12.11 12.87
C PRO A 167 1.95 -12.17 14.37
N GLY A 168 2.42 -13.20 15.06
CA GLY A 168 2.27 -13.30 16.51
C GLY A 168 2.96 -14.50 17.14
N GLY A 169 2.62 -14.80 18.39
CA GLY A 169 3.13 -15.93 19.16
C GLY A 169 2.18 -17.13 19.18
N LYS A 170 2.45 -18.11 20.05
CA LYS A 170 1.50 -19.20 20.32
C LYS A 170 0.24 -18.65 20.97
N GLY A 171 -0.92 -18.97 20.42
CA GLY A 171 -2.22 -18.54 20.96
C GLY A 171 -2.61 -17.08 20.69
N ASN A 172 -1.77 -16.28 20.00
CA ASN A 172 -2.09 -14.90 19.62
C ASN A 172 -1.39 -14.51 18.30
N GLY A 173 -2.14 -14.02 17.31
CA GLY A 173 -1.63 -13.76 15.96
C GLY A 173 -1.36 -15.05 15.18
N ASN A 174 -0.45 -15.02 14.20
CA ASN A 174 -0.29 -16.10 13.21
C ASN A 174 -1.62 -16.45 12.52
N VAL A 175 -2.22 -15.41 11.95
CA VAL A 175 -3.54 -15.47 11.31
C VAL A 175 -3.41 -14.98 9.88
N LEU A 176 -4.04 -15.69 8.95
CA LEU A 176 -4.20 -15.23 7.57
C LEU A 176 -5.62 -14.67 7.41
N PHE A 177 -5.73 -13.39 7.05
CA PHE A 177 -7.00 -12.75 6.76
C PHE A 177 -7.14 -12.55 5.26
N THR A 178 -8.18 -13.13 4.67
CA THR A 178 -8.46 -13.11 3.23
C THR A 178 -9.72 -12.30 2.96
N PHE A 179 -9.62 -11.39 1.99
CA PHE A 179 -10.73 -10.56 1.54
C PHE A 179 -10.68 -10.40 0.02
N ALA A 180 -11.85 -10.25 -0.60
CA ALA A 180 -11.95 -9.85 -1.99
C ALA A 180 -12.18 -8.33 -2.09
N HIS A 181 -11.75 -7.74 -3.21
CA HIS A 181 -12.22 -6.42 -3.61
C HIS A 181 -12.62 -6.41 -5.08
N TYR A 182 -13.58 -5.53 -5.40
CA TYR A 182 -14.03 -5.26 -6.76
C TYR A 182 -14.01 -3.77 -7.03
N ASN A 183 -13.32 -3.39 -8.11
CA ASN A 183 -13.21 -2.01 -8.59
C ASN A 183 -14.29 -1.71 -9.64
N PHE A 184 -15.07 -0.63 -9.46
CA PHE A 184 -16.20 -0.29 -10.33
C PHE A 184 -15.80 0.47 -11.59
#